data_AF-A0A8J5HJ45-F1
#
_entry.id   AF-A0A8J5HJ45-F1
#
_cell.length_a   1.000
_cell.length_b   1.000
_cell.length_c   1.000
_cell.angle_alpha   90.00
_cell.angle_beta   90.00
_cell.angle_gamma   90.00
#
_symmetry.space_group_name_H-M   'P 1'
#
loop_
_entity.id
_entity.type
_entity.pdbx_description
1 polymer ?
#
loop_
_entity_poly.entity_id
_entity_poly.type
_entity_poly.pdbx_seq_one_letter_code
_entity_poly.pdbx_strand_id
1 'polypeptide(L)'
;MAKIAQSQNLPADVMHLIEQLERHCLAPDGSYVSKSSFTELQLAREEMLRERTCYLEAMVGDLLSCRSSDAVYGEAITMVEEYQQTVLGGNLGGVKDIPGLHSHLGQKCSPEVYLSCLILSFHFFLDLTF
;
A
#
# COMPACT_ATOMS: atom_id res chain seq x y z
N MET A 1 -48.98 21.80 -22.96
CA MET A 1 -48.93 20.70 -23.95
C MET A 1 -48.22 21.21 -25.20
N ALA A 2 -46.92 20.96 -25.35
CA ALA A 2 -46.15 21.32 -26.54
C ALA A 2 -45.75 20.02 -27.23
N LYS A 3 -46.57 19.58 -28.18
CA LYS A 3 -46.34 18.37 -28.96
C LYS A 3 -45.38 18.72 -30.10
N ILE A 4 -44.11 18.35 -29.90
CA ILE A 4 -43.13 17.89 -30.91
C ILE A 4 -43.53 18.29 -32.35
N ALA A 5 -43.14 19.48 -32.78
CA ALA A 5 -43.30 19.95 -34.15
C ALA A 5 -42.04 19.69 -35.00
N GLN A 6 -41.09 18.89 -34.52
CA GLN A 6 -39.75 18.78 -35.10
C GLN A 6 -39.50 17.50 -35.92
N SER A 7 -40.45 16.57 -35.96
CA SER A 7 -40.31 15.27 -36.64
C SER A 7 -40.95 15.18 -38.03
N GLN A 8 -41.60 16.25 -38.52
CA GLN A 8 -42.43 16.16 -39.75
C GLN A 8 -41.66 16.27 -41.08
N ASN A 9 -40.33 16.45 -41.08
CA ASN A 9 -39.55 16.70 -42.31
C ASN A 9 -38.22 15.93 -42.40
N LEU A 10 -38.04 14.85 -41.65
CA LEU A 10 -36.83 14.03 -41.72
C LEU A 10 -37.02 12.88 -42.72
N PRO A 11 -36.01 12.56 -43.56
CA PRO A 11 -36.03 11.36 -44.39
C PRO A 11 -36.30 10.11 -43.54
N ALA A 12 -37.04 9.15 -44.07
CA ALA A 12 -37.46 7.94 -43.34
C ALA A 12 -36.27 7.20 -42.68
N ASP A 13 -35.12 7.18 -43.35
CA ASP A 13 -33.89 6.56 -42.85
C ASP A 13 -33.35 7.24 -41.58
N VAL A 14 -33.44 8.57 -41.51
CA VAL A 14 -33.02 9.34 -40.33
C VAL A 14 -33.97 9.08 -39.17
N MET A 15 -35.27 8.99 -39.45
CA MET A 15 -36.26 8.66 -38.44
C MET A 15 -36.05 7.25 -37.88
N HIS A 16 -35.73 6.29 -38.76
CA HIS A 16 -35.40 4.92 -38.34
C HIS A 16 -34.12 4.84 -37.49
N LEU A 17 -33.09 5.62 -37.85
CA LEU A 17 -31.86 5.73 -37.07
C LEU A 17 -32.14 6.27 -35.66
N ILE A 18 -32.96 7.33 -35.56
CA ILE A 18 -33.36 7.92 -34.28
C ILE A 18 -34.07 6.87 -33.42
N GLU A 19 -35.04 6.15 -33.97
CA GLU A 19 -35.73 5.09 -33.25
C GLU A 19 -34.80 3.95 -32.81
N GLN A 20 -33.78 3.60 -33.61
CA GLN A 20 -32.78 2.60 -33.22
C GLN A 20 -31.93 3.09 -32.05
N LEU A 21 -31.47 4.34 -32.07
CA LEU A 21 -30.69 4.97 -31.00
C LEU A 21 -31.51 5.25 -29.73
N GLU A 22 -32.82 5.42 -29.85
CA GLU A 22 -33.70 5.52 -28.69
C GLU A 22 -33.75 4.21 -27.88
N ARG A 23 -33.52 3.07 -28.52
CA ARG A 23 -33.53 1.75 -27.87
C ARG A 23 -32.12 1.21 -27.57
N HIS A 24 -31.10 1.69 -28.29
CA HIS A 24 -29.74 1.17 -28.24
C HIS A 24 -28.69 2.28 -28.14
N CYS A 25 -27.59 2.01 -27.46
CA CYS A 25 -26.37 2.81 -27.51
C CYS A 25 -25.49 2.33 -28.67
N LEU A 26 -24.76 3.25 -29.30
CA LEU A 26 -23.68 2.90 -30.21
C LEU A 26 -22.43 2.53 -29.41
N ALA A 27 -21.90 1.34 -29.66
CA ALA A 27 -20.59 0.94 -29.16
C ALA A 27 -19.47 1.54 -30.04
N PRO A 28 -18.22 1.59 -29.54
CA PRO A 28 -17.09 2.18 -30.28
C PRO A 28 -16.78 1.48 -31.60
N ASP A 29 -17.17 0.21 -31.74
CA ASP A 29 -17.04 -0.58 -32.97
C ASP A 29 -18.18 -0.32 -33.99
N GLY A 30 -19.11 0.59 -33.66
CA GLY A 30 -20.27 0.92 -34.47
C GLY A 30 -21.45 -0.04 -34.32
N SER A 31 -21.36 -1.04 -33.43
CA SER A 31 -22.46 -1.96 -33.15
C SER A 31 -23.52 -1.33 -32.24
N TYR A 32 -24.75 -1.83 -32.30
CA TYR A 32 -25.84 -1.40 -31.42
C TYR A 32 -25.91 -2.30 -30.18
N VAL A 33 -25.85 -1.68 -29.01
CA VAL A 33 -25.97 -2.36 -27.72
C VAL A 33 -27.25 -1.88 -27.04
N SER A 34 -28.08 -2.79 -26.53
CA SER A 34 -29.27 -2.39 -25.78
C SER A 34 -28.91 -1.48 -24.62
N LYS A 35 -29.73 -0.47 -24.32
CA LYS A 35 -29.46 0.43 -23.19
C LYS A 35 -29.30 -0.32 -21.86
N SER A 36 -30.08 -1.39 -21.67
CA SER A 36 -29.99 -2.25 -20.48
C SER A 36 -28.63 -2.93 -20.35
N SER A 37 -28.18 -3.64 -21.39
CA SER A 37 -26.87 -4.31 -21.37
C SER A 37 -25.71 -3.31 -21.32
N PHE A 38 -25.87 -2.12 -21.91
CA PHE A 38 -24.89 -1.04 -21.76
C PHE A 38 -24.76 -0.61 -20.29
N THR A 39 -25.87 -0.42 -19.57
CA THR A 39 -25.85 -0.07 -18.15
C THR A 39 -25.24 -1.18 -17.29
N GLU A 40 -25.58 -2.45 -17.54
CA GLU A 40 -24.99 -3.58 -16.82
C GLU A 40 -23.47 -3.67 -17.03
N LEU A 41 -23.00 -3.46 -18.26
CA LEU A 41 -21.58 -3.43 -18.57
C LEU A 41 -20.85 -2.25 -17.90
N GLN A 42 -21.52 -1.10 -17.74
CA GLN A 42 -20.95 0.03 -17.00
C GLN A 42 -20.81 -0.30 -15.51
N LEU A 43 -21.85 -0.86 -14.89
CA LEU A 43 -21.80 -1.30 -13.50
C LEU A 43 -20.71 -2.35 -13.26
N ALA A 44 -20.58 -3.32 -14.16
CA ALA A 44 -19.52 -4.33 -14.07
C ALA A 44 -18.11 -3.70 -14.16
N ARG A 45 -17.93 -2.70 -15.03
CA ARG A 45 -16.65 -1.96 -15.11
C ARG A 45 -16.34 -1.19 -13.84
N GLU A 46 -17.33 -0.49 -13.28
CA GLU A 46 -17.18 0.23 -12.03
C GLU A 46 -16.77 -0.72 -10.90
N GLU A 47 -17.42 -1.89 -10.81
CA GLU A 47 -17.09 -2.91 -9.81
C GLU A 47 -15.68 -3.47 -9.98
N MET A 48 -15.26 -3.79 -11.21
CA MET A 48 -13.89 -4.24 -11.49
C MET A 48 -12.84 -3.18 -11.14
N LEU A 49 -13.11 -1.90 -11.42
CA LEU A 49 -12.21 -0.81 -11.08
C LEU A 49 -12.13 -0.59 -9.58
N ARG A 50 -13.26 -0.71 -8.88
CA ARG A 50 -13.34 -0.63 -7.42
C ARG A 50 -12.52 -1.75 -6.77
N GLU A 51 -12.71 -2.99 -7.21
CA GLU A 51 -11.98 -4.14 -6.69
C GLU A 51 -10.47 -4.01 -6.96
N ARG A 52 -10.08 -3.63 -8.19
CA ARG A 52 -8.67 -3.37 -8.54
C ARG A 52 -8.04 -2.31 -7.65
N THR A 53 -8.77 -1.23 -7.34
CA THR A 53 -8.27 -0.16 -6.47
C THR A 53 -8.06 -0.67 -5.05
N CYS A 54 -9.02 -1.43 -4.51
CA CYS A 54 -8.92 -2.07 -3.20
C CYS A 54 -7.69 -2.99 -3.10
N TYR A 55 -7.42 -3.82 -4.12
CA TYR A 55 -6.23 -4.67 -4.14
C TYR A 55 -4.93 -3.86 -4.16
N LEU A 56 -4.87 -2.76 -4.92
CA LEU A 56 -3.70 -1.89 -4.96
C LEU A 56 -3.47 -1.19 -3.61
N GLU A 57 -4.54 -0.73 -2.96
CA GLU A 57 -4.47 -0.12 -1.63
C GLU A 57 -4.01 -1.14 -0.58
N ALA A 58 -4.52 -2.36 -0.60
CA ALA A 58 -4.09 -3.45 0.27
C ALA A 58 -2.60 -3.78 0.05
N MET A 59 -2.17 -3.94 -1.20
CA MET A 59 -0.77 -4.24 -1.54
C MET A 59 0.18 -3.12 -1.10
N VAL A 60 -0.22 -1.85 -1.26
CA VAL A 60 0.55 -0.70 -0.77
C VAL A 60 0.58 -0.68 0.76
N GLY A 61 -0.52 -1.02 1.43
CA GLY A 61 -0.61 -1.17 2.88
C GLY A 61 0.36 -2.21 3.42
N ASP A 62 0.38 -3.40 2.84
CA ASP A 62 1.30 -4.48 3.21
C ASP A 62 2.77 -4.08 2.99
N LEU A 63 3.07 -3.44 1.85
CA LEU A 63 4.42 -2.98 1.56
C LEU A 63 4.90 -1.88 2.52
N LEU A 64 4.00 -0.96 2.92
CA LEU A 64 4.28 0.06 3.93
C LEU A 64 4.53 -0.57 5.31
N SER A 65 3.78 -1.60 5.66
CA SER A 65 3.99 -2.38 6.88
C SER A 65 5.37 -3.02 6.89
N CYS A 66 5.74 -3.75 5.83
CA CYS A 66 7.06 -4.36 5.70
C CYS A 66 8.21 -3.34 5.71
N ARG A 67 8.03 -2.18 5.05
CA ARG A 67 9.03 -1.10 5.09
C ARG A 67 9.18 -0.52 6.51
N SER A 68 8.09 -0.43 7.27
CA SER A 68 8.16 0.02 8.65
C SER A 68 8.89 -0.98 9.55
N SER A 69 8.72 -2.29 9.32
CA SER A 69 9.51 -3.30 10.02
C SER A 69 10.99 -3.24 9.66
N ASP A 70 11.35 -2.97 8.40
CA ASP A 70 12.74 -2.82 7.98
C ASP A 70 13.44 -1.65 8.69
N ALA A 71 12.72 -0.54 8.89
CA ALA A 71 13.25 0.61 9.62
C ALA A 71 13.54 0.26 11.10
N VAL A 72 12.61 -0.43 11.76
CA VAL A 72 12.77 -0.86 13.16
C VAL A 72 13.91 -1.89 13.29
N TYR A 73 14.01 -2.83 12.35
CA TYR A 73 15.07 -3.83 12.36
C TYR A 73 16.45 -3.21 12.09
N GLY A 74 16.54 -2.25 11.15
CA GLY A 74 17.77 -1.51 10.88
C GLY A 74 18.26 -0.67 12.07
N GLU A 75 17.33 -0.04 12.81
CA GLU A 75 17.63 0.67 14.05
C GLU A 75 18.16 -0.29 15.13
N ALA A 76 17.51 -1.45 15.31
CA ALA A 76 17.96 -2.47 16.25
C ALA A 76 19.35 -3.03 15.90
N ILE A 77 19.64 -3.28 14.62
CA ILE A 77 20.99 -3.69 14.17
C ILE A 77 22.02 -2.63 14.54
N THR A 78 21.72 -1.37 14.24
CA THR A 78 22.64 -0.25 14.52
C THR A 78 22.95 -0.17 16.03
N MET A 79 21.94 -0.33 16.89
CA MET A 79 22.15 -0.36 18.34
C MET A 79 23.03 -1.51 18.82
N VAL A 80 22.88 -2.71 18.23
CA VAL A 80 23.73 -3.87 18.55
C VAL A 80 25.16 -3.66 18.07
N GLU A 81 25.34 -3.10 16.87
CA GLU A 81 26.65 -2.78 16.31
C GLU A 81 27.38 -1.73 17.16
N GLU A 82 26.70 -0.65 17.56
CA GLU A 82 27.26 0.38 18.46
C GLU A 82 27.66 -0.19 19.82
N TYR A 83 26.86 -1.11 20.39
CA TYR A 83 27.21 -1.81 21.62
C TYR A 83 28.47 -2.68 21.44
N GLN A 84 28.55 -3.45 20.35
CA GLN A 84 29.74 -4.26 20.07
C GLN A 84 30.98 -3.40 19.86
N GLN A 85 30.88 -2.27 19.17
CA GLN A 85 32.01 -1.35 18.96
C GLN A 85 32.49 -0.71 20.26
N THR A 86 31.58 -0.42 21.20
CA THR A 86 31.96 0.14 22.51
C THR A 86 32.53 -0.91 23.47
N VAL A 87 32.02 -2.14 23.43
CA VAL A 87 32.53 -3.27 24.25
C VAL A 87 33.85 -3.83 23.72
N LEU A 88 34.01 -3.97 22.40
CA LEU A 88 35.23 -4.50 21.78
C LEU A 88 36.28 -3.41 21.52
N GLY A 89 35.87 -2.20 21.12
CA GLY A 89 36.76 -1.04 20.96
C GLY A 89 37.27 -0.49 22.29
N GLY A 90 36.53 -0.70 23.38
CA GLY A 90 36.99 -0.45 24.75
C GLY A 90 38.03 -1.46 25.25
N ASN A 91 38.22 -2.58 24.54
CA ASN A 91 39.11 -3.68 24.98
C ASN A 91 40.39 -3.81 24.13
N LEU A 92 40.66 -2.85 23.24
CA LEU A 92 41.82 -2.82 22.33
C LEU A 92 42.76 -1.62 22.57
N GLY A 93 42.69 -1.01 23.75
CA GLY A 93 43.64 0.00 24.22
C GLY A 93 44.15 -0.38 25.60
N GLY A 94 45.36 -0.94 25.64
CA GLY A 94 45.92 -1.62 26.82
C GLY A 94 45.92 -0.81 28.12
N VAL A 95 45.91 -1.57 29.22
CA VAL A 95 46.42 -1.24 30.57
C VAL A 95 46.96 0.19 30.69
N LYS A 96 46.17 1.07 31.30
CA LYS A 96 46.69 2.06 32.25
C LYS A 96 45.57 2.62 33.11
N ASP A 97 45.66 2.29 34.38
CA ASP A 97 44.81 2.76 35.47
C ASP A 97 44.69 4.29 35.49
N ILE A 98 43.48 4.81 35.29
CA ILE A 98 43.11 6.17 35.69
C ILE A 98 41.84 6.04 36.55
N PRO A 99 41.95 6.14 37.88
CA PRO A 99 40.80 6.13 38.77
C PRO A 99 40.08 7.48 38.66
N GLY A 100 39.07 7.55 37.78
CA GLY A 100 38.25 8.76 37.64
C GLY A 100 37.24 8.78 36.50
N LEU A 101 37.39 7.95 35.47
CA LEU A 101 36.49 7.96 34.29
C LEU A 101 35.37 6.92 34.31
N HIS A 102 35.08 6.32 35.47
CA HIS A 102 33.97 5.38 35.63
C HIS A 102 32.61 6.09 35.82
N SER A 103 32.56 7.41 36.00
CA SER A 103 31.31 8.11 36.34
C SER A 103 30.50 8.66 35.15
N HIS A 104 30.99 8.55 33.92
CA HIS A 104 30.28 9.09 32.74
C HIS A 104 29.84 8.07 31.68
N LEU A 105 30.18 6.79 31.87
CA LEU A 105 29.88 5.71 30.92
C LEU A 105 28.92 4.64 31.49
N GLY A 106 28.33 4.89 32.66
CA GLY A 106 27.43 3.96 33.35
C GLY A 106 25.96 4.00 32.89
N GLN A 107 25.62 4.64 31.77
CA GLN A 107 24.21 4.96 31.48
C GLN A 107 23.81 4.91 29.99
N LYS A 108 24.35 4.01 29.16
CA LYS A 108 23.86 3.90 27.77
C LYS A 108 23.34 2.54 27.30
N CYS A 109 23.61 1.43 27.98
CA CYS A 109 22.90 0.17 27.69
C CYS A 109 22.66 -0.60 28.99
N SER A 110 21.47 -0.45 29.58
CA SER A 110 21.00 -1.35 30.63
C SER A 110 20.84 -2.76 30.05
N PRO A 111 21.13 -3.85 30.79
CA PRO A 111 20.85 -5.22 30.39
C PRO A 111 19.41 -5.44 29.90
N GLU A 112 18.45 -4.63 30.36
CA GLU A 112 17.06 -4.62 29.88
C GLU A 112 16.94 -4.30 28.39
N VAL A 113 17.79 -3.43 27.83
CA VAL A 113 17.74 -3.06 26.41
C VAL A 113 18.17 -4.25 25.55
N TYR A 114 19.17 -5.01 25.99
CA TYR A 114 19.63 -6.21 25.28
C TYR A 114 18.60 -7.34 25.32
N LEU A 115 17.99 -7.57 26.50
CA LEU A 115 16.85 -8.47 26.64
C LEU A 115 15.69 -8.02 25.76
N SER A 116 15.39 -6.73 25.67
CA SER A 116 14.33 -6.21 24.81
C SER A 116 14.61 -6.44 23.31
N CYS A 117 15.85 -6.23 22.85
CA CYS A 117 16.24 -6.53 21.46
C CYS A 117 16.17 -8.02 21.16
N LEU A 118 16.59 -8.89 22.08
CA LEU A 118 16.47 -10.34 21.94
C LEU A 118 15.00 -10.79 21.93
N ILE A 119 14.16 -10.22 22.79
CA ILE A 119 12.73 -10.52 22.87
C ILE A 119 12.03 -10.08 21.58
N LEU A 120 12.32 -8.89 21.07
CA LEU A 120 11.78 -8.41 19.79
C LEU A 120 12.25 -9.28 18.62
N SER A 121 13.51 -9.70 18.63
CA SER A 121 14.04 -10.62 17.62
C SER A 121 13.37 -12.00 17.67
N PHE A 122 13.09 -12.52 18.87
CA PHE A 122 12.39 -13.79 19.05
C PHE A 122 10.90 -13.72 18.67
N HIS A 123 10.19 -12.65 19.07
CA HIS A 123 8.78 -12.48 18.75
C HIS A 123 8.57 -12.32 17.24
N PHE A 124 9.43 -11.55 16.58
CA PHE A 124 9.38 -11.36 15.12
C PHE A 124 9.69 -12.65 14.36
N PHE A 125 10.62 -13.49 14.84
CA PHE A 125 10.92 -14.78 14.22
C PHE A 125 9.77 -15.79 14.38
N LEU A 126 9.05 -15.74 15.51
CA LEU A 126 7.86 -16.55 15.74
C LEU A 126 6.66 -16.11 14.89
N ASP A 127 6.45 -14.81 14.73
CA ASP A 127 5.35 -14.25 13.91
C ASP A 127 5.57 -14.44 12.39
N LEU A 128 6.81 -14.61 11.91
CA LEU A 128 7.11 -14.88 10.50
C LEU A 128 7.02 -16.38 10.12
N THR A 129 6.89 -17.27 11.12
CA THR A 129 6.93 -18.73 10.92
C THR A 129 5.53 -19.39 10.95
N PHE A 130 4.46 -18.63 11.21
CA PHE A 130 3.07 -19.13 11.23
C PHE A 130 2.16 -18.39 10.24
#